data_AF-A0A2V6VSK4-F1
#
_entry.id   AF-A0A2V6VSK4-F1
#
_cell.length_a   1.000
_cell.length_b   1.000
_cell.length_c   1.000
_cell.angle_alpha   90.00
_cell.angle_beta   90.00
_cell.angle_gamma   90.00
#
_symmetry.space_group_name_H-M   'P 1'
#
loop_
_entity.id
_entity.type
_entity.pdbx_description
1 polymer ?
#
loop_
_entity_poly.entity_id
_entity_poly.type
_entity_poly.pdbx_seq_one_letter_code
_entity_poly.pdbx_strand_id
1 'polypeptide(L)'
;MVIFVHMASVWVPFTSESKEAIADYDEIRKEVTLALRECGRRLGAFLRRRERAHSEFRRRNIFELYIEEVVESCNRLKGGRLPTAKLKEQLQQMALRRTGGEKTDELMGRNGSGPEGLPHSIIVTPD
;
A
#
# COMPACT_ATOMS: atom_id res chain seq x y z
N MET A 1 10.74 13.26 -2.90
CA MET A 1 9.34 13.71 -2.88
C MET A 1 9.25 14.89 -3.82
N VAL A 2 8.33 14.87 -4.78
CA VAL A 2 8.09 15.97 -5.71
C VAL A 2 6.66 16.44 -5.50
N ILE A 3 6.46 17.74 -5.40
CA ILE A 3 5.14 18.36 -5.27
C ILE A 3 5.02 19.37 -6.41
N PHE A 4 3.91 19.29 -7.13
CA PHE A 4 3.58 20.23 -8.19
C PHE A 4 2.24 20.88 -7.86
N VAL A 5 2.18 22.21 -7.93
CA VAL A 5 0.98 22.99 -7.68
C VAL A 5 0.74 23.85 -8.92
N HIS A 6 -0.43 23.70 -9.51
CA HIS A 6 -0.86 24.50 -10.65
C HIS A 6 -1.95 25.48 -10.19
N MET A 7 -1.78 26.76 -10.53
CA MET A 7 -2.74 27.81 -10.22
C MET A 7 -3.19 28.50 -11.51
N ALA A 8 -4.50 28.60 -11.71
CA ALA A 8 -5.10 29.27 -12.86
C ALA A 8 -6.21 30.21 -12.38
N SER A 9 -6.15 31.47 -12.79
CA SER A 9 -7.18 32.48 -12.53
C SER A 9 -7.17 33.54 -13.64
N VAL A 10 -8.25 34.33 -13.75
CA VAL A 10 -8.35 35.45 -14.70
C VAL A 10 -7.27 36.50 -14.44
N TRP A 11 -6.98 36.72 -13.16
CA TRP A 11 -5.91 37.57 -12.69
C TRP A 11 -5.17 36.88 -11.54
N VAL A 12 -3.88 36.61 -11.74
CA VAL A 12 -3.01 35.98 -10.74
C VAL A 12 -2.25 37.08 -10.01
N PRO A 13 -2.30 37.14 -8.67
CA PRO A 13 -1.52 38.11 -7.92
C PRO A 13 -0.05 37.67 -7.82
N PHE A 14 0.84 38.38 -8.52
CA PHE A 14 2.28 38.16 -8.45
C PHE A 14 2.95 39.16 -7.50
N THR A 15 4.05 38.75 -6.88
CA THR A 15 4.89 39.62 -6.02
C THR A 15 5.67 40.67 -6.81
N SER A 16 5.97 40.39 -8.08
CA SER A 16 6.68 41.28 -9.00
C SER A 16 6.13 41.17 -10.42
N GLU A 17 6.43 42.17 -11.25
CA GLU A 17 6.06 42.19 -12.68
C GLU A 17 6.69 41.03 -13.47
N SER A 18 7.81 40.49 -12.99
CA SER A 18 8.51 39.34 -13.59
C SER A 18 7.75 38.02 -13.45
N LYS A 19 6.69 37.96 -12.64
CA LYS A 19 5.80 36.79 -12.46
C LYS A 19 6.49 35.51 -11.96
N GLU A 20 7.54 35.66 -11.16
CA GLU A 20 8.31 34.53 -10.65
C GLU A 20 7.70 33.89 -9.40
N ALA A 21 6.98 34.68 -8.60
CA ALA A 21 6.36 34.23 -7.36
C ALA A 21 4.96 34.81 -7.16
N ILE A 22 4.07 33.99 -6.62
CA ILE A 22 2.70 34.34 -6.27
C ILE A 22 2.71 35.08 -4.92
N ALA A 23 1.90 36.13 -4.81
CA ALA A 23 1.77 36.89 -3.58
C ALA A 23 1.02 36.12 -2.49
N ASP A 24 1.38 36.39 -1.24
CA ASP A 24 0.97 35.60 -0.08
C ASP A 24 -0.37 36.07 0.50
N TYR A 25 -1.45 35.72 -0.18
CA TYR A 25 -2.82 35.95 0.29
C TYR A 25 -3.31 34.77 1.12
N ASP A 26 -3.99 35.05 2.24
CA ASP A 26 -4.48 34.02 3.16
C ASP A 26 -5.45 33.05 2.48
N GLU A 27 -6.29 33.52 1.56
CA GLU A 27 -7.23 32.69 0.81
C GLU A 27 -6.50 31.67 -0.08
N ILE A 28 -5.46 32.12 -0.80
CA ILE A 28 -4.65 31.27 -1.68
C ILE A 28 -3.88 30.24 -0.84
N ARG A 29 -3.23 30.70 0.24
CA ARG A 29 -2.48 29.83 1.14
C ARG A 29 -3.39 28.75 1.75
N LYS A 30 -4.58 29.15 2.19
CA LYS A 30 -5.59 28.24 2.76
C LYS A 30 -5.99 27.17 1.74
N GLU A 31 -6.28 27.55 0.51
CA GLU A 31 -6.70 26.62 -0.54
C GLU A 31 -5.58 25.63 -0.92
N VAL A 32 -4.36 26.13 -1.15
CA VAL A 32 -3.19 25.29 -1.43
C VAL A 32 -2.94 24.31 -0.27
N THR A 33 -3.09 24.76 0.97
CA THR A 33 -2.95 23.91 2.16
C THR A 33 -4.01 22.80 2.20
N LEU A 34 -5.27 23.13 1.89
CA LEU A 34 -6.35 22.14 1.85
C LEU A 34 -6.13 21.11 0.74
N ALA A 35 -5.74 21.56 -0.46
CA ALA A 35 -5.43 20.68 -1.58
C ALA A 35 -4.28 19.71 -1.24
N LEU A 36 -3.18 20.22 -0.68
CA LEU A 36 -2.04 19.39 -0.27
C LEU A 36 -2.42 18.39 0.84
N ARG A 37 -3.26 18.79 1.80
CA ARG A 37 -3.73 17.88 2.87
C ARG A 37 -4.56 16.74 2.31
N GLU A 38 -5.44 17.01 1.35
CA GLU A 38 -6.27 15.96 0.74
C GLU A 38 -5.40 14.99 -0.07
N CYS A 39 -4.46 15.50 -0.89
CA CYS A 39 -3.46 14.69 -1.57
C CYS A 39 -2.61 13.86 -0.59
N GLY A 40 -2.18 14.46 0.52
CA GLY A 40 -1.41 13.78 1.58
C GLY A 40 -2.21 12.66 2.26
N ARG A 41 -3.51 12.87 2.52
CA ARG A 41 -4.41 11.86 3.08
C ARG A 41 -4.57 10.67 2.13
N ARG A 42 -4.79 10.95 0.84
CA ARG A 42 -4.90 9.96 -0.26
C ARG A 42 -3.60 9.14 -0.40
N LEU A 43 -2.45 9.81 -0.42
CA LEU A 43 -1.13 9.16 -0.43
C LEU A 43 -0.89 8.32 0.83
N GLY A 44 -1.22 8.85 2.01
CA GLY A 44 -1.06 8.12 3.27
C GLY A 44 -1.88 6.83 3.32
N ALA A 45 -3.10 6.85 2.79
CA ALA A 45 -3.93 5.64 2.68
C ALA A 45 -3.32 4.62 1.71
N PHE A 46 -2.73 5.06 0.61
CA PHE A 46 -2.00 4.19 -0.31
C PHE A 46 -0.78 3.53 0.34
N LEU A 47 0.08 4.32 0.99
CA LEU A 47 1.28 3.80 1.66
C LEU A 47 0.92 2.80 2.77
N ARG A 48 -0.10 3.10 3.60
CA ARG A 48 -0.56 2.18 4.65
C ARG A 48 -1.07 0.85 4.10
N ARG A 49 -1.79 0.86 2.97
CA ARG A 49 -2.24 -0.37 2.32
C ARG A 49 -1.05 -1.22 1.85
N ARG A 50 -0.03 -0.59 1.26
CA ARG A 50 1.19 -1.28 0.81
C ARG A 50 1.99 -1.84 1.98
N GLU A 51 2.17 -1.06 3.03
CA GLU A 51 2.88 -1.51 4.24
C GLU A 51 2.17 -2.71 4.88
N ARG A 52 0.83 -2.66 4.96
CA ARG A 52 0.04 -3.78 5.45
C ARG A 52 0.23 -5.03 4.59
N ALA A 53 0.20 -4.88 3.26
CA ALA A 53 0.43 -6.01 2.35
C ALA A 53 1.82 -6.63 2.58
N HIS A 54 2.86 -5.80 2.69
CA HIS A 54 4.22 -6.27 2.97
C HIS A 54 4.34 -7.00 4.31
N SER A 55 3.66 -6.49 5.35
CA SER A 55 3.62 -7.13 6.67
C SER A 55 2.92 -8.49 6.64
N GLU A 56 1.76 -8.59 5.97
CA GLU A 56 1.04 -9.86 5.83
C GLU A 56 1.83 -10.87 4.99
N PHE A 57 2.52 -10.42 3.94
CA PHE A 57 3.42 -11.27 3.16
C PHE A 57 4.57 -11.82 4.01
N ARG A 58 5.25 -10.96 4.78
CA ARG A 58 6.29 -11.39 5.71
C ARG A 58 5.76 -12.41 6.74
N ARG A 59 4.55 -12.18 7.24
CA ARG A 59 3.88 -13.09 8.17
C ARG A 59 3.57 -14.45 7.52
N ARG A 60 3.21 -14.49 6.24
CA ARG A 60 3.01 -15.73 5.48
C ARG A 60 4.30 -16.54 5.38
N ASN A 61 5.41 -15.90 5.01
CA ASN A 61 6.71 -16.57 4.93
C ASN A 61 7.11 -17.19 6.27
N ILE A 62 6.83 -16.49 7.37
CA ILE A 62 7.04 -17.00 8.71
C ILE A 62 6.17 -18.23 8.98
N PHE A 63 4.88 -18.19 8.64
CA PHE A 63 4.00 -19.36 8.79
C PHE A 63 4.45 -20.55 7.96
N GLU A 64 4.87 -20.35 6.72
CA GLU A 64 5.38 -21.42 5.87
C GLU A 64 6.58 -22.14 6.49
N LEU A 65 7.53 -21.38 7.07
CA LEU A 65 8.67 -21.94 7.79
C LEU A 65 8.23 -22.79 8.99
N TYR A 66 7.30 -22.30 9.81
CA TYR A 66 6.88 -22.99 11.03
C TYR A 66 5.89 -24.13 10.80
N ILE A 67 5.10 -24.11 9.72
CA ILE A 67 4.13 -25.17 9.42
C ILE A 67 4.84 -26.52 9.27
N GLU A 68 6.02 -26.56 8.65
CA GLU A 68 6.77 -27.80 8.48
C GLU A 68 7.16 -28.41 9.83
N GLU A 69 7.76 -27.60 10.71
CA GLU A 69 8.17 -28.01 12.05
C GLU A 69 6.97 -28.46 12.92
N VAL A 70 5.85 -27.74 12.84
CA VAL A 70 4.62 -28.07 13.60
C VAL A 70 4.04 -29.39 13.14
N VAL A 71 3.98 -29.65 11.83
CA VAL A 71 3.47 -30.91 11.28
C VAL A 71 4.34 -32.09 11.73
N GLU A 72 5.66 -31.94 11.71
CA GLU A 72 6.57 -32.98 12.18
C GLU A 72 6.40 -33.25 13.68
N SER A 73 6.36 -32.20 14.49
CA SER A 73 6.14 -32.30 15.94
C SER A 73 4.81 -32.98 16.27
N CYS A 74 3.71 -32.62 15.58
CA CYS A 74 2.42 -33.27 15.75
C CYS A 74 2.43 -34.75 15.33
N ASN A 75 3.17 -35.10 14.27
CA ASN A 75 3.32 -36.49 13.85
C ASN A 75 4.07 -37.33 14.89
N ARG A 76 5.12 -36.75 15.48
CA ARG A 76 5.90 -37.36 16.57
C ARG A 76 5.03 -37.63 17.79
N LEU A 77 4.21 -36.67 18.20
CA LEU A 77 3.28 -36.81 19.33
C LEU A 77 2.20 -37.87 19.12
N LYS A 78 1.71 -38.04 17.88
CA LYS A 78 0.71 -39.07 17.53
C LYS A 78 1.31 -40.41 17.11
N GLY A 79 2.63 -40.61 17.30
CA GLY A 79 3.31 -41.87 17.02
C GLY A 79 3.27 -42.27 15.54
N GLY A 80 3.39 -41.32 14.61
CA GLY A 80 3.50 -41.59 13.18
C GLY A 80 2.20 -41.93 12.44
N ARG A 81 1.04 -41.91 13.14
CA ARG A 81 -0.27 -42.22 12.56
C ARG A 81 -0.98 -41.01 11.94
N LEU A 82 -0.33 -39.85 11.91
CA LEU A 82 -0.94 -38.62 11.44
C LEU A 82 -0.74 -38.47 9.92
N PRO A 83 -1.80 -38.14 9.15
CA PRO A 83 -1.66 -37.74 7.75
C PRO A 83 -0.95 -36.38 7.63
N THR A 84 0.38 -36.39 7.58
CA THR A 84 1.23 -35.18 7.55
C THR A 84 0.95 -34.31 6.33
N ALA A 85 0.81 -34.92 5.16
CA ALA A 85 0.52 -34.21 3.91
C ALA A 85 -0.79 -33.42 3.98
N LYS A 86 -1.87 -34.06 4.46
CA LYS A 86 -3.18 -33.42 4.60
C LYS A 86 -3.16 -32.28 5.62
N LEU A 87 -2.45 -32.46 6.75
CA LEU A 87 -2.33 -31.41 7.75
C LEU A 87 -1.52 -30.22 7.23
N LYS A 88 -0.41 -30.48 6.52
CA LYS A 88 0.41 -29.43 5.89
C LYS A 88 -0.44 -28.59 4.94
N GLU A 89 -1.19 -29.24 4.05
CA GLU A 89 -2.07 -28.56 3.11
C GLU A 89 -3.15 -27.73 3.82
N GLN A 90 -3.79 -28.28 4.86
CA GLN A 90 -4.77 -27.54 5.65
C GLN A 90 -4.19 -26.29 6.32
N LEU A 91 -2.99 -26.41 6.90
CA LEU A 91 -2.32 -25.28 7.55
C LEU A 91 -1.85 -24.23 6.53
N GLN A 92 -1.37 -24.66 5.36
CA GLN A 92 -1.04 -23.75 4.26
C GLN A 92 -2.27 -22.97 3.78
N GLN A 93 -3.41 -23.65 3.60
CA GLN A 93 -4.68 -23.00 3.26
C GLN A 93 -5.13 -22.01 4.34
N MET A 94 -4.95 -22.35 5.63
CA MET A 94 -5.24 -21.44 6.74
C MET A 94 -4.31 -20.22 6.74
N ALA A 95 -3.01 -20.40 6.48
CA ALA A 95 -2.04 -19.31 6.39
C ALA A 95 -2.39 -18.37 5.23
N LEU A 96 -2.73 -18.91 4.06
CA LEU A 96 -3.16 -18.14 2.89
C LEU A 96 -4.39 -17.29 3.21
N ARG A 97 -5.41 -17.90 3.81
CA ARG A 97 -6.66 -17.23 4.19
C ARG A 97 -6.45 -16.12 5.23
N ARG A 98 -5.52 -16.31 6.18
CA ARG A 98 -5.24 -15.34 7.24
C ARG A 98 -4.36 -14.17 6.81
N THR A 99 -3.51 -14.35 5.81
CA THR A 99 -2.52 -13.36 5.34
C THR A 99 -2.96 -12.65 4.04
N GLY A 100 -4.26 -12.69 3.72
CA GLY A 100 -4.85 -11.97 2.59
C GLY A 100 -4.68 -12.62 1.21
N GLY A 101 -4.02 -13.78 1.13
CA GLY A 101 -3.87 -14.57 -0.11
C GLY A 101 -3.37 -13.77 -1.31
N GLU A 102 -4.00 -14.03 -2.45
CA GLU A 102 -3.69 -13.42 -3.75
C GLU A 102 -3.81 -11.89 -3.74
N LYS A 103 -4.71 -11.30 -2.95
CA LYS A 103 -4.87 -9.84 -2.87
C LYS A 103 -3.63 -9.15 -2.31
N THR A 104 -2.96 -9.79 -1.35
CA THR A 104 -1.69 -9.31 -0.80
C THR A 104 -0.59 -9.42 -1.85
N ASP A 105 -0.58 -10.52 -2.62
CA ASP A 105 0.43 -10.79 -3.64
C ASP A 105 0.26 -9.88 -4.86
N GLU A 106 -0.98 -9.54 -5.25
CA GLU A 106 -1.28 -8.55 -6.30
C GLU A 106 -0.76 -7.16 -5.94
N LEU A 107 -0.94 -6.74 -4.69
CA LEU A 107 -0.45 -5.46 -4.18
C LEU A 107 1.09 -5.41 -4.10
N MET A 108 1.74 -6.58 -3.99
CA MET A 108 3.18 -6.73 -3.93
C MET A 108 3.82 -6.95 -5.31
N GLY A 109 3.11 -7.62 -6.23
CA GLY A 109 3.69 -8.33 -7.37
C GLY A 109 3.53 -7.69 -8.74
N ARG A 110 2.78 -6.58 -8.90
CA ARG A 110 2.72 -5.88 -10.19
C ARG A 110 3.46 -4.55 -10.14
N ASN A 111 4.71 -4.59 -10.61
CA ASN A 111 5.40 -3.44 -11.19
C ASN A 111 4.62 -2.97 -12.43
N GLY A 112 3.46 -2.33 -12.25
CA GLY A 112 2.60 -1.88 -13.35
C GLY A 112 1.10 -1.86 -13.07
N SER A 113 0.63 -2.25 -11.87
CA SER A 113 -0.80 -2.14 -11.51
C SER A 113 -1.20 -0.76 -10.97
N GLY A 114 -0.39 0.27 -11.23
CA GLY A 114 -0.84 1.63 -11.02
C GLY A 114 -1.68 2.09 -12.21
N PRO A 115 -2.57 3.08 -12.02
CA PRO A 115 -3.32 3.69 -13.10
C PRO A 115 -2.36 4.12 -14.23
N GLU A 116 -2.79 3.86 -15.47
CA GLU A 116 -2.04 4.12 -16.71
C GLU A 116 -0.70 3.36 -16.84
N GLY A 117 -0.55 2.23 -16.13
CA GLY A 117 0.65 1.39 -16.23
C GLY A 117 1.87 1.96 -15.49
N LEU A 118 1.71 3.06 -14.76
CA LEU A 118 2.77 3.64 -13.94
C LEU A 118 2.91 2.85 -12.64
N PRO A 119 4.05 2.18 -12.38
CA PRO A 119 4.25 1.47 -11.12
C PRO A 119 4.26 2.45 -9.94
N HIS A 120 3.63 2.05 -8.83
CA HIS A 120 3.55 2.83 -7.60
C HIS A 120 2.88 4.21 -7.72
N SER A 121 2.04 4.42 -8.73
CA SER A 121 1.23 5.62 -8.87
C SER A 121 -0.15 5.44 -8.23
N ILE A 122 -0.74 6.56 -7.82
CA ILE A 122 -2.17 6.71 -7.66
C ILE A 122 -2.56 7.96 -8.44
N ILE A 123 -3.52 7.84 -9.36
CA ILE A 123 -4.17 8.99 -9.98
C ILE A 123 -5.40 9.27 -9.15
N VAL A 124 -5.50 10.51 -8.73
CA VAL A 124 -6.48 10.89 -7.75
C VAL A 124 -7.09 12.20 -8.22
N THR A 125 -8.13 12.07 -9.04
CA THR A 125 -8.89 13.18 -9.62
C THR A 125 -9.76 13.86 -8.55
N PRO A 126 -10.15 15.13 -8.76
CA PRO A 126 -11.11 15.82 -7.90
C PRO A 126 -12.51 15.18 -7.87
N ASP A 127 -12.83 14.28 -8.82
CA ASP A 127 -14.08 13.52 -8.92
C ASP A 127 -14.04 12.19 -8.17
#